data_AF-A0A8F0ZVA6-F1
#
_entry.id   AF-A0A8F0ZVA6-F1
#
_cell.length_a   1.000
_cell.length_b   1.000
_cell.length_c   1.000
_cell.angle_alpha   90.00
_cell.angle_beta   90.00
_cell.angle_gamma   90.00
#
_symmetry.space_group_name_H-M   'P 1'
#
loop_
_entity.id
_entity.type
_entity.pdbx_description
1 polymer ?
#
loop_
_entity_poly.entity_id
_entity_poly.type
_entity_poly.pdbx_seq_one_letter_code
_entity_poly.pdbx_strand_id
1 'polypeptide(L)'
;SSSLVVSGLMFDDLLTLLVIGLLLKFGLFPFMGWVYVVLIYSNWLVVWGVSTILKSSFLFFGFFLSGGWDSVLVEVCGGLTFIFIGFFFWLYTYGWVYYWSHAMISSSASLVVMSVELSPDLLLYVFMFYLFWASMVVMLLSRLDGSRVPQLGYIFLLIFLLIS
;
A
#
# COMPACT_ATOMS: atom_id res chain seq x y z
N SER A 1 1.22 14.29 -21.75
CA SER A 1 1.11 13.86 -20.34
C SER A 1 0.70 14.98 -19.40
N SER A 2 1.06 16.24 -19.68
CA SER A 2 0.67 17.44 -18.93
C SER A 2 -0.74 17.95 -19.24
N SER A 3 -1.23 17.75 -20.48
CA SER A 3 -2.58 18.17 -20.89
C SER A 3 -3.70 17.42 -20.15
N LEU A 4 -3.48 16.16 -19.76
CA LEU A 4 -4.49 15.31 -19.10
C LEU A 4 -4.65 15.67 -17.62
N VAL A 5 -3.56 16.11 -16.98
CA VAL A 5 -3.56 16.68 -15.62
C VAL A 5 -4.29 18.02 -15.61
N VAL A 6 -4.00 18.88 -16.59
CA VAL A 6 -4.68 20.18 -16.73
C VAL A 6 -6.16 20.01 -17.10
N SER A 7 -6.53 19.02 -17.93
CA SER A 7 -7.93 18.73 -18.23
C SER A 7 -8.67 18.12 -17.03
N GLY A 8 -7.99 17.35 -16.18
CA GLY A 8 -8.58 16.81 -14.94
C GLY A 8 -8.90 17.87 -13.91
N LEU A 9 -8.15 18.98 -13.89
CA LEU A 9 -8.48 20.15 -13.07
C LEU A 9 -9.65 20.97 -13.61
N MET A 10 -10.05 20.75 -14.87
CA MET A 10 -11.11 21.52 -15.56
C MET A 10 -12.46 20.78 -15.57
N PHE A 11 -12.49 19.48 -15.22
CA PHE A 11 -13.70 18.66 -15.21
C PHE A 11 -13.74 17.80 -13.95
N ASP A 12 -14.67 18.11 -13.04
CA ASP A 12 -14.83 17.43 -11.74
C ASP A 12 -15.05 15.91 -11.88
N ASP A 13 -15.79 15.48 -12.91
CA ASP A 13 -16.03 14.07 -13.22
C ASP A 13 -14.75 13.29 -13.58
N LEU A 14 -13.74 13.97 -14.14
CA LEU A 14 -12.46 13.33 -14.47
C LEU A 14 -11.59 13.16 -13.22
N LEU A 15 -11.72 14.07 -12.25
CA LEU A 15 -10.99 14.03 -10.99
C LEU A 15 -11.47 12.86 -10.12
N THR A 16 -12.78 12.67 -10.00
CA THR A 16 -13.35 11.51 -9.28
C THR A 16 -12.95 10.18 -9.92
N LEU A 17 -12.96 10.08 -11.26
CA LEU A 17 -12.50 8.88 -11.98
C LEU A 17 -11.00 8.62 -11.76
N LEU A 18 -10.19 9.67 -11.68
CA LEU A 18 -8.77 9.56 -11.37
C LEU A 18 -8.56 9.06 -9.93
N VAL A 19 -9.30 9.59 -8.95
CA VAL A 19 -9.27 9.11 -7.56
C VAL A 19 -9.68 7.64 -7.47
N ILE A 20 -10.77 7.24 -8.13
CA ILE A 20 -11.21 5.83 -8.17
C ILE A 20 -10.15 4.93 -8.82
N GLY A 21 -9.58 5.35 -9.95
CA GLY A 21 -8.51 4.60 -10.63
C GLY A 21 -7.27 4.43 -9.74
N LEU A 22 -6.97 5.44 -8.93
CA LEU A 22 -5.90 5.36 -7.95
C LEU A 22 -6.25 4.47 -6.75
N LEU A 23 -7.46 4.54 -6.20
CA LEU A 23 -7.93 3.61 -5.16
C LEU A 23 -7.83 2.14 -5.62
N LEU A 24 -8.21 1.88 -6.87
CA LEU A 24 -8.03 0.58 -7.52
C LEU A 24 -6.55 0.21 -7.58
N LYS A 25 -5.68 1.11 -8.04
CA LYS A 25 -4.23 0.87 -8.14
C LYS A 25 -3.56 0.59 -6.80
N PHE A 26 -4.03 1.18 -5.70
CA PHE A 26 -3.51 0.92 -4.36
C PHE A 26 -4.18 -0.28 -3.66
N GLY A 27 -5.23 -0.83 -4.26
CA GLY A 27 -5.98 -1.96 -3.71
C GLY A 27 -6.79 -1.59 -2.46
N LEU A 28 -7.25 -0.34 -2.37
CA LEU A 28 -8.09 0.13 -1.27
C LEU A 28 -9.51 -0.40 -1.43
N PHE A 29 -10.24 -0.53 -0.32
CA PHE A 29 -11.65 -0.94 -0.34
C PHE A 29 -12.47 -0.09 -1.33
N PRO A 30 -13.26 -0.71 -2.23
CA PRO A 30 -13.60 -2.14 -2.34
C PRO A 30 -12.69 -3.00 -3.24
N PHE A 31 -11.60 -2.44 -3.78
CA PHE A 31 -10.77 -3.03 -4.84
C PHE A 31 -9.56 -3.84 -4.34
N MET A 32 -9.58 -4.33 -3.10
CA MET A 32 -8.46 -5.08 -2.50
C MET A 32 -8.22 -6.49 -3.11
N GLY A 33 -9.22 -7.08 -3.75
CA GLY A 33 -9.18 -8.48 -4.19
C GLY A 33 -8.07 -8.81 -5.20
N TRP A 34 -7.76 -7.88 -6.13
CA TRP A 34 -6.74 -8.12 -7.15
C TRP A 34 -5.34 -8.26 -6.55
N VAL A 35 -5.05 -7.53 -5.46
CA VAL A 35 -3.75 -7.55 -4.80
C VAL A 35 -3.44 -8.96 -4.32
N TYR A 36 -4.40 -9.61 -3.65
CA TYR A 36 -4.24 -10.99 -3.21
C TYR A 36 -4.03 -11.95 -4.37
N VAL A 37 -4.88 -11.88 -5.41
CA VAL A 37 -4.79 -12.77 -6.57
C VAL A 37 -3.41 -12.64 -7.24
N VAL A 38 -2.93 -11.42 -7.47
CA VAL A 38 -1.63 -11.20 -8.13
C VAL A 38 -0.48 -11.68 -7.25
N LEU A 39 -0.48 -11.37 -5.95
CA LEU A 39 0.65 -11.68 -5.07
C LEU A 39 0.76 -13.18 -4.78
N ILE A 40 -0.34 -13.89 -4.55
CA ILE A 40 -0.36 -15.31 -4.19
C ILE A 40 0.28 -16.18 -5.29
N TYR A 41 0.05 -15.85 -6.56
CA TYR A 41 0.58 -16.60 -7.70
C TYR A 41 1.93 -16.06 -8.21
N SER A 42 2.60 -15.21 -7.45
CA SER A 42 3.81 -14.51 -7.85
C SER A 42 5.04 -14.92 -7.04
N ASN A 43 6.22 -14.79 -7.65
CA ASN A 43 7.49 -14.94 -6.96
C ASN A 43 7.80 -13.73 -6.05
N TRP A 44 8.68 -13.92 -5.07
CA TRP A 44 9.05 -12.88 -4.10
C TRP A 44 9.52 -11.55 -4.73
N LEU A 45 10.19 -11.60 -5.89
CA LEU A 45 10.67 -10.40 -6.60
C LEU A 45 9.51 -9.58 -7.16
N VAL A 46 8.47 -10.25 -7.68
CA VAL A 46 7.24 -9.58 -8.14
C VAL A 46 6.50 -9.00 -6.94
N VAL A 47 6.39 -9.75 -5.84
CA VAL A 47 5.80 -9.26 -4.58
C VAL A 47 6.51 -7.99 -4.09
N TRP A 48 7.85 -7.96 -4.14
CA TRP A 48 8.65 -6.79 -3.81
C TRP A 48 8.41 -5.62 -4.78
N GLY A 49 8.43 -5.87 -6.09
CA GLY A 49 8.23 -4.81 -7.09
C GLY A 49 6.84 -4.16 -7.02
N VAL A 50 5.80 -4.96 -6.79
CA VAL A 50 4.44 -4.44 -6.60
C VAL A 50 4.34 -3.66 -5.29
N SER A 51 5.00 -4.11 -4.22
CA SER A 51 4.94 -3.44 -2.91
C SER A 51 5.72 -2.14 -2.83
N THR A 52 6.76 -1.95 -3.64
CA THR A 52 7.63 -0.77 -3.57
C THR A 52 7.46 0.13 -4.80
N ILE A 53 7.89 -0.33 -5.98
CA ILE A 53 8.00 0.47 -7.20
C ILE A 53 6.63 1.00 -7.64
N LEU A 54 5.61 0.14 -7.63
CA LEU A 54 4.26 0.54 -8.07
C LEU A 54 3.58 1.52 -7.11
N LYS A 55 4.03 1.60 -5.85
CA LYS A 55 3.50 2.54 -4.87
C LYS A 55 4.01 3.97 -5.07
N SER A 56 5.13 4.18 -5.77
CA SER A 56 5.72 5.51 -6.00
C SER A 56 4.75 6.53 -6.63
N SER A 57 3.70 6.08 -7.34
CA SER A 57 2.69 6.98 -7.88
C SER A 57 1.88 7.75 -6.83
N PHE A 58 1.93 7.35 -5.55
CA PHE A 58 1.26 8.09 -4.47
C PHE A 58 1.94 9.45 -4.20
N LEU A 59 3.19 9.66 -4.62
CA LEU A 59 3.84 10.97 -4.46
C LEU A 59 3.08 12.08 -5.22
N PHE A 60 2.31 11.71 -6.23
CA PHE A 60 1.47 12.64 -7.00
C PHE A 60 0.07 12.82 -6.40
N PHE A 61 -0.33 12.07 -5.36
CA PHE A 61 -1.67 12.14 -4.77
C PHE A 61 -2.00 13.52 -4.20
N GLY A 62 -1.10 14.08 -3.38
CA GLY A 62 -1.34 15.37 -2.72
C GLY A 62 -1.57 16.51 -3.72
N PHE A 63 -1.00 16.42 -4.92
CA PHE A 63 -1.25 17.37 -6.01
C PHE A 63 -2.66 17.25 -6.59
N PHE A 64 -3.21 16.03 -6.72
CA PHE A 64 -4.57 15.83 -7.23
C PHE A 64 -5.64 16.14 -6.18
N LEU A 65 -5.35 15.87 -4.91
CA LEU A 65 -6.30 16.06 -3.80
C LEU A 65 -6.34 17.48 -3.25
N SER A 66 -5.40 18.36 -3.59
CA SER A 66 -5.40 19.76 -3.13
C SER A 66 -6.62 20.57 -3.58
N GLY A 67 -7.44 20.03 -4.51
CA GLY A 67 -8.74 20.59 -4.90
C GLY A 67 -9.87 20.35 -3.88
N GLY A 68 -9.65 19.54 -2.84
CA GLY A 68 -10.54 19.42 -1.66
C GLY A 68 -11.82 18.61 -1.83
N TRP A 69 -12.16 18.14 -3.05
CA TRP A 69 -13.48 17.54 -3.30
C TRP A 69 -13.58 16.03 -2.99
N ASP A 70 -12.46 15.32 -2.81
CA ASP A 70 -12.43 13.86 -2.64
C ASP A 70 -11.71 13.35 -1.38
N SER A 71 -11.28 14.24 -0.47
CA SER A 71 -10.59 13.84 0.77
C SER A 71 -11.44 12.92 1.64
N VAL A 72 -12.73 13.23 1.81
CA VAL A 72 -13.68 12.42 2.60
C VAL A 72 -13.82 11.00 2.03
N LEU A 73 -13.89 10.87 0.70
CA LEU A 73 -14.01 9.56 0.06
C LEU A 73 -12.76 8.72 0.30
N VAL A 74 -11.57 9.33 0.19
CA VAL A 74 -10.29 8.67 0.47
C VAL A 74 -10.19 8.24 1.94
N GLU A 75 -10.58 9.09 2.89
CA GLU A 75 -10.59 8.77 4.31
C GLU A 75 -11.53 7.62 4.65
N VAL A 76 -12.76 7.65 4.12
CA VAL A 76 -13.76 6.58 4.33
C VAL A 76 -13.28 5.26 3.73
N CYS A 77 -12.76 5.28 2.49
CA CYS A 77 -12.17 4.10 1.85
C CYS A 77 -10.97 3.57 2.63
N GLY A 78 -10.09 4.44 3.12
CA GLY A 78 -8.95 4.08 3.96
C GLY A 78 -9.38 3.43 5.27
N GLY A 79 -10.33 4.05 5.98
CA GLY A 79 -10.89 3.54 7.24
C GLY A 79 -11.55 2.16 7.07
N LEU A 80 -12.39 1.99 6.04
CA LEU A 80 -12.97 0.69 5.71
C LEU A 80 -11.89 -0.33 5.38
N THR A 81 -10.84 0.05 4.66
CA THR A 81 -9.72 -0.84 4.34
C THR A 81 -9.07 -1.39 5.61
N PHE A 82 -8.84 -0.56 6.63
CA PHE A 82 -8.30 -1.04 7.91
C PHE A 82 -9.23 -2.01 8.63
N ILE A 83 -10.55 -1.75 8.64
CA ILE A 83 -11.54 -2.65 9.25
C ILE A 83 -11.53 -4.02 8.57
N PHE A 84 -11.59 -4.03 7.23
CA PHE A 84 -11.61 -5.27 6.45
C PHE A 84 -10.30 -6.05 6.55
N ILE A 85 -9.15 -5.38 6.49
CA ILE A 85 -7.84 -6.04 6.68
C ILE A 85 -7.73 -6.59 8.10
N GLY A 86 -8.18 -5.84 9.11
CA GLY A 86 -8.21 -6.33 10.50
C GLY A 86 -8.95 -7.66 10.60
N PHE A 87 -10.13 -7.76 9.97
CA PHE A 87 -10.89 -9.02 9.92
C PHE A 87 -10.19 -10.12 9.11
N PHE A 88 -9.67 -9.78 7.92
CA PHE A 88 -9.00 -10.75 7.06
C PHE A 88 -7.68 -11.25 7.62
N PHE A 89 -6.97 -10.45 8.40
CA PHE A 89 -5.75 -10.85 9.07
C PHE A 89 -5.98 -12.07 9.97
N TRP A 90 -7.06 -12.08 10.75
CA TRP A 90 -7.38 -13.19 11.66
C TRP A 90 -7.91 -14.44 10.94
N LEU A 91 -8.64 -14.27 9.84
CA LEU A 91 -9.35 -15.38 9.19
C LEU A 91 -8.61 -15.97 7.98
N TYR A 92 -7.80 -15.17 7.30
CA TYR A 92 -7.26 -15.46 5.97
C TYR A 92 -5.74 -15.22 5.89
N THR A 93 -5.00 -15.73 6.88
CA THR A 93 -3.53 -15.72 6.88
C THR A 93 -2.97 -17.14 6.85
N TYR A 94 -2.71 -17.66 5.65
CA TYR A 94 -2.25 -19.04 5.43
C TYR A 94 -0.74 -19.17 5.18
N GLY A 95 -0.04 -18.06 5.00
CA GLY A 95 1.39 -18.04 4.68
C GLY A 95 1.94 -16.62 4.60
N TRP A 96 3.25 -16.50 4.35
CA TRP A 96 3.94 -15.22 4.37
C TRP A 96 3.44 -14.24 3.30
N VAL A 97 3.01 -14.72 2.13
CA VAL A 97 2.46 -13.88 1.05
C VAL A 97 1.12 -13.28 1.47
N TYR A 98 0.24 -14.05 2.12
CA TYR A 98 -1.03 -13.54 2.66
C TYR A 98 -0.78 -12.51 3.75
N TYR A 99 0.11 -12.83 4.69
CA TYR A 99 0.53 -11.91 5.74
C TYR A 99 1.05 -10.59 5.15
N TRP A 100 1.97 -10.66 4.18
CA TRP A 100 2.52 -9.49 3.53
C TRP A 100 1.48 -8.72 2.72
N SER A 101 0.51 -9.40 2.09
CA SER A 101 -0.60 -8.75 1.39
C SER A 101 -1.42 -7.88 2.34
N HIS A 102 -1.75 -8.38 3.54
CA HIS A 102 -2.43 -7.60 4.59
C HIS A 102 -1.63 -6.36 4.98
N ALA A 103 -0.34 -6.54 5.28
CA ALA A 103 0.57 -5.45 5.65
C ALA A 103 0.79 -4.43 4.52
N MET A 104 0.83 -4.91 3.28
CA MET A 104 1.00 -4.08 2.10
C MET A 104 -0.24 -3.23 1.83
N ILE A 105 -1.45 -3.79 1.93
CA ILE A 105 -2.67 -3.02 1.70
C ILE A 105 -2.90 -2.03 2.87
N SER A 106 -2.61 -2.42 4.11
CA SER A 106 -2.75 -1.51 5.27
C SER A 106 -1.76 -0.33 5.18
N SER A 107 -0.51 -0.58 4.79
CA SER A 107 0.47 0.48 4.54
C SER A 107 0.14 1.32 3.30
N SER A 108 -0.52 0.76 2.27
CA SER A 108 -1.06 1.58 1.17
C SER A 108 -2.15 2.53 1.67
N ALA A 109 -3.06 2.04 2.52
CA ALA A 109 -4.12 2.84 3.09
C ALA A 109 -3.58 3.99 3.94
N SER A 110 -2.58 3.72 4.80
CA SER A 110 -1.96 4.79 5.61
C SER A 110 -1.26 5.83 4.74
N LEU A 111 -0.47 5.42 3.73
CA LEU A 111 0.21 6.35 2.82
C LEU A 111 -0.77 7.23 2.05
N VAL A 112 -1.88 6.66 1.58
CA VAL A 112 -2.91 7.40 0.84
C VAL A 112 -3.67 8.36 1.76
N VAL A 113 -4.06 7.95 2.96
CA VAL A 113 -4.71 8.87 3.93
C VAL A 113 -3.75 9.98 4.37
N MET A 114 -2.49 9.65 4.66
CA MET A 114 -1.47 10.65 4.99
C MET A 114 -1.22 11.65 3.86
N SER A 115 -1.45 11.26 2.60
CA SER A 115 -1.29 12.16 1.46
C SER A 115 -2.32 13.28 1.37
N VAL A 116 -3.42 13.16 2.10
CA VAL A 116 -4.43 14.23 2.24
C VAL A 116 -3.91 15.35 3.14
N GLU A 117 -3.16 15.00 4.19
CA GLU A 117 -2.79 15.92 5.28
C GLU A 117 -1.33 16.40 5.24
N LEU A 118 -0.41 15.59 4.69
CA LEU A 118 1.02 15.88 4.70
C LEU A 118 1.49 16.66 3.48
N SER A 119 2.52 17.49 3.69
CA SER A 119 3.25 18.13 2.61
C SER A 119 4.02 17.11 1.75
N PRO A 120 4.25 17.39 0.45
CA PRO A 120 4.93 16.47 -0.45
C PRO A 120 6.36 16.11 -0.01
N ASP A 121 7.08 17.02 0.65
CA ASP A 121 8.42 16.77 1.17
C ASP A 121 8.41 15.69 2.27
N LEU A 122 7.50 15.82 3.24
CA LEU A 122 7.34 14.84 4.32
C LEU A 122 6.92 13.48 3.77
N LEU A 123 6.03 13.49 2.79
CA LEU A 123 5.51 12.31 2.15
C LEU A 123 6.60 11.54 1.38
N LEU A 124 7.56 12.25 0.75
CA LEU A 124 8.75 11.63 0.16
C LEU A 124 9.63 10.96 1.23
N TYR A 125 9.87 11.59 2.37
CA TYR A 125 10.64 10.97 3.46
C TYR A 125 9.97 9.69 3.98
N VAL A 126 8.64 9.74 4.19
CA VAL A 126 7.85 8.56 4.59
C VAL A 126 7.96 7.46 3.54
N PHE A 127 7.91 7.78 2.25
CA PHE A 127 8.09 6.80 1.18
C PHE A 127 9.46 6.13 1.21
N MET A 128 10.52 6.91 1.42
CA MET A 128 11.89 6.38 1.47
C MET A 128 12.05 5.39 2.63
N PHE A 129 11.50 5.73 3.79
CA PHE A 129 11.46 4.82 4.93
C PHE A 129 10.66 3.55 4.61
N TYR A 130 9.48 3.72 4.02
CA TYR A 130 8.64 2.60 3.59
C TYR A 130 9.36 1.68 2.59
N LEU A 131 10.07 2.24 1.60
CA LEU A 131 10.80 1.47 0.60
C LEU A 131 11.90 0.62 1.24
N PHE A 132 12.66 1.20 2.18
CA PHE A 132 13.68 0.47 2.92
C PHE A 132 13.07 -0.64 3.79
N TRP A 133 12.07 -0.28 4.60
CA TRP A 133 11.35 -1.20 5.47
C TRP A 133 10.75 -2.38 4.69
N ALA A 134 9.99 -2.09 3.63
CA ALA A 134 9.34 -3.11 2.81
C ALA A 134 10.35 -4.03 2.11
N SER A 135 11.48 -3.48 1.66
CA SER A 135 12.56 -4.28 1.07
C SER A 135 13.13 -5.28 2.09
N MET A 136 13.35 -4.83 3.33
CA MET A 136 13.84 -5.70 4.40
C MET A 136 12.81 -6.76 4.81
N VAL A 137 11.53 -6.41 4.98
CA VAL A 137 10.48 -7.39 5.33
C VAL A 137 10.33 -8.46 4.26
N VAL A 138 10.17 -8.08 2.99
CA VAL A 138 9.93 -9.04 1.90
C VAL A 138 11.12 -9.95 1.71
N MET A 139 12.34 -9.41 1.79
CA MET A 139 13.54 -10.22 1.69
C MET A 139 13.66 -11.19 2.87
N LEU A 140 13.28 -10.78 4.08
CA LEU A 140 13.27 -11.66 5.25
C LEU A 140 12.22 -12.77 5.12
N LEU A 141 10.97 -12.41 4.84
CA LEU A 141 9.86 -13.36 4.72
C LEU A 141 10.10 -14.39 3.62
N SER A 142 10.60 -13.96 2.46
CA SER A 142 10.91 -14.87 1.35
C SER A 142 12.04 -15.86 1.65
N ARG A 143 12.95 -15.53 2.58
CA ARG A 143 14.02 -16.45 3.03
C ARG A 143 13.58 -17.40 4.13
N LEU A 144 12.58 -16.99 4.92
CA LEU A 144 11.98 -17.85 5.95
C LEU A 144 11.09 -18.92 5.32
N ASP A 145 10.52 -18.65 4.15
CA ASP A 145 9.73 -19.59 3.37
C ASP A 145 10.57 -20.84 3.01
N GLY A 146 10.24 -21.98 3.61
CA GLY A 146 10.96 -23.25 3.44
C GLY A 146 12.07 -23.56 4.46
N SER A 147 12.40 -22.62 5.36
CA SER A 147 13.34 -22.88 6.46
C SER A 147 12.64 -23.64 7.61
N ARG A 148 13.16 -24.81 8.00
CA ARG A 148 12.52 -25.69 8.99
C ARG A 148 12.71 -25.24 10.45
N VAL A 149 13.60 -24.29 10.72
CA VAL A 149 13.84 -23.74 12.06
C VAL A 149 14.20 -22.26 11.93
N PRO A 150 13.33 -21.31 12.32
CA PRO A 150 13.74 -19.93 12.44
C PRO A 150 14.73 -19.83 13.60
N GLN A 151 15.99 -19.47 13.32
CA GLN A 151 16.93 -19.08 14.37
C GLN A 151 16.34 -17.90 15.15
N LEU A 152 16.49 -17.89 16.48
CA LEU A 152 15.96 -16.84 17.38
C LEU A 152 16.21 -15.41 16.87
N GLY A 153 17.35 -15.18 16.20
CA GLY A 153 17.68 -13.89 15.59
C GLY A 153 16.69 -13.44 14.51
N TYR A 154 16.20 -14.35 13.66
CA TYR A 154 15.22 -14.01 12.63
C TYR A 154 13.84 -13.71 13.22
N ILE A 155 13.44 -14.36 14.31
CA ILE A 155 12.19 -14.06 15.01
C ILE A 155 12.27 -12.68 15.66
N PHE A 156 13.39 -12.37 16.33
CA PHE A 156 13.60 -11.06 16.93
C PHE A 156 13.62 -9.95 15.89
N LEU A 157 14.29 -10.18 14.75
CA LEU A 157 14.34 -9.24 13.65
C LEU A 157 12.95 -9.06 13.02
N LEU A 158 12.19 -10.14 12.85
CA LEU A 158 10.81 -10.08 12.34
C LEU A 158 9.89 -9.30 13.27
N ILE A 159 9.97 -9.51 14.60
CA ILE A 159 9.20 -8.76 15.59
C ILE A 159 9.58 -7.29 15.60
N PHE A 160 10.89 -6.98 15.58
CA PHE A 160 11.38 -5.60 15.52
C PHE A 160 10.88 -4.89 14.27
N LEU A 161 10.95 -5.55 13.11
CA LEU A 161 10.51 -4.99 11.84
C LEU A 161 8.98 -4.93 11.70
N LEU A 162 8.23 -5.74 12.46
CA LEU A 162 6.76 -5.64 12.54
C LEU A 162 6.30 -4.43 13.33
N ILE A 163 7.06 -4.06 14.37
CA ILE A 163 6.71 -3.01 15.33
C ILE A 163 7.14 -1.63 14.81
N SER A 164 8.20 -1.57 13.99
CA SER A 164 8.71 -0.36 13.33
C SER A 164 7.87 0.06 12.14
#